data_AF-A0A3M6G8M4-F1
#
_entry.id   AF-A0A3M6G8M4-F1
#
_cell.length_a   1.000
_cell.length_b   1.000
_cell.length_c   1.000
_cell.angle_alpha   90.00
_cell.angle_beta   90.00
_cell.angle_gamma   90.00
#
_symmetry.space_group_name_H-M   'P 1'
#
loop_
_entity.id
_entity.type
_entity.pdbx_description
1 polymer ?
#
loop_
_entity_poly.entity_id
_entity_poly.type
_entity_poly.pdbx_seq_one_letter_code
_entity_poly.pdbx_strand_id
1 'polypeptide(L)'
;MNFTDPAADALLESQPGWLQRFGCQFHWHNRGYRDFQDFLDALSSRKRKQMRKEREQVAGQGIEFEWLEGAQMSEVLWDFVYACYSNTYEIRGQAPYLTREFFSLLAERMPESIRVVIALQGSRPVAMAFSLIGDDSFYGRYWGCLAEFDRLHFETCFYQGMDYAIAHGLQRFDAGAQGEHKLIRGFEPQITRSWHYLMHPGLKDAVSEFLEQERVGVLAYADEARSALPYRQTD
;
A
#
# COMPACT_ATOMS: atom_id res chain seq x y z
N MET A 1 9.30 15.07 10.83
CA MET A 1 9.47 13.61 10.90
C MET A 1 8.14 12.94 10.63
N ASN A 2 8.09 11.97 9.72
CA ASN A 2 6.84 11.32 9.31
C ASN A 2 6.87 9.84 9.69
N PHE A 3 5.70 9.28 10.02
CA PHE A 3 5.50 7.84 10.29
C PHE A 3 6.40 7.32 11.42
N THR A 4 6.38 8.02 12.55
CA THR A 4 7.14 7.65 13.75
C THR A 4 6.59 6.42 14.45
N ASP A 5 7.46 5.66 15.10
CA ASP A 5 7.09 4.58 16.02
C ASP A 5 6.84 5.12 17.44
N PRO A 6 6.29 4.30 18.36
CA PRO A 6 5.99 4.74 19.73
C PRO A 6 7.21 5.25 20.52
N ALA A 7 8.41 4.74 20.25
CA ALA A 7 9.62 5.16 20.96
C ALA A 7 10.05 6.55 20.50
N ALA A 8 10.02 6.81 19.19
CA ALA A 8 10.26 8.11 18.60
C ALA A 8 9.18 9.14 19.01
N ASP A 9 7.91 8.72 19.08
CA ASP A 9 6.82 9.56 19.57
C ASP A 9 7.07 10.04 21.00
N ALA A 10 7.40 9.13 21.93
CA ALA A 10 7.67 9.47 23.32
C ALA A 10 8.86 10.43 23.47
N LEU A 11 9.90 10.24 22.64
CA LEU A 11 11.05 11.15 22.62
C LEU A 11 10.63 12.54 22.16
N LEU A 12 9.91 12.65 21.04
CA LEU A 12 9.53 13.94 20.43
C LEU A 12 8.48 14.69 21.24
N GLU A 13 7.59 13.99 21.93
CA GLU A 13 6.59 14.59 22.83
C GLU A 13 7.24 15.39 23.96
N SER A 14 8.41 14.95 24.43
CA SER A 14 9.18 15.67 25.45
C SER A 14 9.95 16.89 24.92
N GLN A 15 10.05 17.06 23.59
CA GLN A 15 10.86 18.11 22.98
C GLN A 15 10.04 19.40 22.76
N PRO A 16 10.48 20.55 23.30
CA PRO A 16 9.73 21.79 23.16
C PRO A 16 9.67 22.23 21.68
N GLY A 17 8.49 22.67 21.26
CA GLY A 17 8.28 23.28 19.95
C GLY A 17 7.98 22.35 18.79
N TRP A 18 8.01 21.04 19.01
CA TRP A 18 7.48 20.07 18.05
C TRP A 18 5.96 19.99 18.14
N LEU A 19 5.31 19.90 16.98
CA LEU A 19 3.87 19.76 16.85
C LEU A 19 3.51 18.37 16.33
N GLN A 20 2.68 17.65 17.07
CA GLN A 20 2.20 16.33 16.68
C GLN A 20 0.98 16.44 15.77
N ARG A 21 1.03 15.72 14.64
CA ARG A 21 -0.08 15.58 13.71
C ARG A 21 -0.47 14.12 13.53
N PHE A 22 -1.76 13.85 13.62
CA PHE A 22 -2.33 12.55 13.29
C PHE A 22 -2.72 12.48 11.82
N GLY A 23 -2.51 11.33 11.21
CA GLY A 23 -3.09 10.95 9.93
C GLY A 23 -3.81 9.62 10.04
N CYS A 24 -4.62 9.29 9.05
CA CYS A 24 -5.24 7.98 8.91
C CYS A 24 -4.73 7.32 7.63
N GLN A 25 -4.24 6.09 7.75
CA GLN A 25 -3.88 5.22 6.63
C GLN A 25 -4.66 3.91 6.74
N PHE A 26 -4.55 3.03 5.74
CA PHE A 26 -5.18 1.72 5.75
C PHE A 26 -4.14 0.62 5.58
N HIS A 27 -3.97 -0.22 6.60
CA HIS A 27 -2.98 -1.31 6.62
C HIS A 27 -3.69 -2.65 6.73
N TRP A 28 -3.25 -3.63 5.97
CA TRP A 28 -3.71 -5.01 6.13
C TRP A 28 -2.78 -5.73 7.10
N HIS A 29 -3.35 -6.47 8.05
CA HIS A 29 -2.60 -7.18 9.06
C HIS A 29 -2.66 -8.68 8.84
N ASN A 30 -1.49 -9.31 8.78
CA ASN A 30 -1.38 -10.75 8.75
C ASN A 30 -1.58 -11.29 10.17
N ARG A 31 -2.75 -11.88 10.43
CA ARG A 31 -3.10 -12.41 11.77
C ARG A 31 -2.64 -13.87 11.93
N GLY A 32 -1.55 -14.26 11.26
CA GLY A 32 -1.05 -15.63 11.21
C GLY A 32 -1.85 -16.53 10.27
N TYR A 33 -2.35 -15.98 9.16
CA TYR A 33 -3.10 -16.75 8.17
C TYR A 33 -2.22 -17.81 7.51
N ARG A 34 -2.76 -19.00 7.27
CA ARG A 34 -2.04 -20.09 6.58
C ARG A 34 -1.84 -19.80 5.08
N ASP A 35 -2.89 -19.25 4.46
CA ASP A 35 -2.96 -18.90 3.05
C ASP A 35 -4.07 -17.84 2.84
N PHE A 36 -4.26 -17.38 1.60
CA PHE A 36 -5.30 -16.40 1.29
C PHE A 36 -6.72 -16.92 1.54
N GLN A 37 -6.93 -18.23 1.41
CA GLN A 37 -8.22 -18.84 1.73
C GLN A 37 -8.55 -18.67 3.22
N ASP A 38 -7.57 -18.87 4.09
CA ASP A 38 -7.66 -18.67 5.54
C ASP A 38 -8.00 -17.21 5.88
N PHE A 39 -7.37 -16.24 5.19
CA PHE A 39 -7.75 -14.83 5.28
C PHE A 39 -9.21 -14.60 4.86
N LEU A 40 -9.63 -15.15 3.72
CA LEU A 40 -11.02 -15.03 3.26
C LEU A 40 -12.02 -15.65 4.24
N ASP A 41 -11.58 -16.62 5.04
CA ASP A 41 -12.40 -17.27 6.06
C ASP A 41 -12.70 -16.37 7.27
N ALA A 42 -11.85 -15.38 7.54
CA ALA A 42 -12.09 -14.31 8.52
C ALA A 42 -13.14 -13.27 8.05
N LEU A 43 -13.46 -13.25 6.76
CA LEU A 43 -14.39 -12.28 6.17
C LEU A 43 -15.84 -12.77 6.17
N SER A 44 -16.79 -11.82 6.12
CA SER A 44 -18.20 -12.10 5.89
C SER A 44 -18.42 -12.88 4.59
N SER A 45 -19.41 -13.78 4.57
CA SER A 45 -19.67 -14.67 3.43
C SER A 45 -19.88 -13.92 2.10
N ARG A 46 -20.54 -12.76 2.15
CA ARG A 46 -20.73 -11.90 0.96
C ARG A 46 -19.39 -11.40 0.41
N LYS A 47 -18.52 -10.88 1.29
CA LYS A 47 -17.23 -10.29 0.90
C LYS A 47 -16.24 -11.34 0.43
N ARG A 48 -16.18 -12.47 1.11
CA ARG A 48 -15.46 -13.67 0.65
C ARG A 48 -15.83 -14.07 -0.77
N LYS A 49 -17.13 -14.23 -1.07
CA LYS A 49 -17.60 -14.61 -2.41
C LYS A 49 -17.24 -13.54 -3.45
N GLN A 50 -17.34 -12.27 -3.09
CA GLN A 50 -16.96 -11.16 -3.95
C GLN A 50 -15.47 -11.22 -4.33
N MET A 51 -14.57 -11.34 -3.35
CA MET A 51 -13.13 -11.34 -3.61
C MET A 51 -12.69 -12.55 -4.45
N ARG A 52 -13.23 -13.75 -4.16
CA ARG A 52 -12.99 -14.94 -5.01
C ARG A 52 -13.35 -14.69 -6.47
N LYS A 53 -14.56 -14.17 -6.70
CA LYS A 53 -15.05 -13.86 -8.03
C LYS A 53 -14.13 -12.85 -8.75
N GLU A 54 -13.64 -11.83 -8.04
CA GLU A 54 -12.69 -10.87 -8.62
C GLU A 54 -11.38 -11.57 -9.07
N ARG A 55 -10.83 -12.49 -8.27
CA ARG A 55 -9.61 -13.26 -8.65
C ARG A 55 -9.89 -14.18 -9.84
N GLU A 56 -11.01 -14.91 -9.80
CA GLU A 56 -11.46 -15.81 -10.87
C GLU A 56 -11.65 -15.06 -12.19
N GLN A 57 -12.17 -13.83 -12.16
CA GLN A 57 -12.32 -12.98 -13.35
C GLN A 57 -10.98 -12.57 -13.96
N VAL A 58 -9.96 -12.30 -13.15
CA VAL A 58 -8.62 -11.99 -13.63
C VAL A 58 -7.97 -13.24 -14.23
N ALA A 59 -8.04 -14.37 -13.55
CA ALA A 59 -7.55 -15.64 -14.08
C ALA A 59 -8.26 -16.04 -15.39
N GLY A 60 -9.58 -15.81 -15.48
CA GLY A 60 -10.38 -16.07 -16.70
C GLY A 60 -10.01 -15.20 -17.90
N GLN A 61 -9.27 -14.10 -17.70
CA GLN A 61 -8.67 -13.29 -18.77
C GLN A 61 -7.34 -13.89 -19.30
N GLY A 62 -6.92 -15.05 -18.78
CA GLY A 62 -5.65 -15.69 -19.10
C GLY A 62 -4.46 -14.97 -18.50
N ILE A 63 -4.66 -14.30 -17.36
CA ILE A 63 -3.60 -13.56 -16.66
C ILE A 63 -2.96 -14.43 -15.60
N GLU A 64 -1.64 -14.51 -15.65
CA GLU A 64 -0.78 -15.16 -14.67
C GLU A 64 0.14 -14.13 -14.01
N PHE A 65 0.74 -14.48 -12.87
CA PHE A 65 1.57 -13.57 -12.08
C PHE A 65 2.93 -14.18 -11.81
N GLU A 66 3.97 -13.39 -12.02
CA GLU A 66 5.36 -13.74 -11.73
C GLU A 66 5.95 -12.74 -10.73
N TRP A 67 6.47 -13.25 -9.61
CA TRP A 67 7.17 -12.45 -8.62
C TRP A 67 8.67 -12.45 -8.89
N LEU A 68 9.25 -11.26 -8.89
CA LEU A 68 10.67 -11.02 -9.09
C LEU A 68 11.22 -10.14 -7.97
N GLU A 69 12.39 -10.52 -7.46
CA GLU A 69 13.20 -9.70 -6.56
C GLU A 69 14.04 -8.70 -7.35
N GLY A 70 14.50 -7.62 -6.70
CA GLY A 70 15.31 -6.60 -7.37
C GLY A 70 16.52 -7.15 -8.12
N ALA A 71 17.18 -8.17 -7.57
CA ALA A 71 18.34 -8.83 -8.19
C ALA A 71 18.00 -9.71 -9.41
N GLN A 72 16.73 -10.10 -9.58
CA GLN A 72 16.26 -10.90 -10.72
C GLN A 72 15.77 -10.04 -11.88
N MET A 73 15.61 -8.74 -11.66
CA MET A 73 15.12 -7.79 -12.65
C MET A 73 16.23 -7.43 -13.66
N SER A 74 15.92 -7.58 -14.94
CA SER A 74 16.76 -7.09 -16.03
C SER A 74 16.42 -5.66 -16.41
N GLU A 75 17.31 -4.97 -17.12
CA GLU A 75 17.05 -3.62 -17.63
C GLU A 75 15.82 -3.56 -18.55
N VAL A 76 15.55 -4.63 -19.31
CA VAL A 76 14.34 -4.74 -20.15
C VAL A 76 13.07 -4.79 -19.29
N LEU A 77 13.11 -5.48 -18.16
CA LEU A 77 11.99 -5.50 -17.21
C LEU A 77 11.84 -4.15 -16.50
N TRP A 78 12.93 -3.45 -16.22
CA TRP A 78 12.88 -2.08 -15.69
C TRP A 78 12.29 -1.09 -16.70
N ASP A 79 12.57 -1.25 -17.99
CA ASP A 79 11.92 -0.47 -19.05
C ASP A 79 10.41 -0.71 -19.07
N PHE A 80 9.99 -1.97 -18.92
CA PHE A 80 8.58 -2.32 -18.80
C PHE A 80 7.92 -1.73 -17.55
N VAL A 81 8.58 -1.84 -16.39
CA VAL A 81 8.11 -1.22 -15.13
C VAL A 81 7.93 0.28 -15.31
N TYR A 82 8.93 0.96 -15.89
CA TYR A 82 8.85 2.39 -16.11
C TYR A 82 7.72 2.77 -17.08
N ALA A 83 7.53 2.02 -18.16
CA ALA A 83 6.42 2.26 -19.09
C ALA A 83 5.05 2.11 -18.41
N CYS A 84 4.87 1.09 -17.57
CA CYS A 84 3.65 0.92 -16.78
C CYS A 84 3.45 2.10 -15.81
N TYR A 85 4.51 2.48 -15.09
CA TYR A 85 4.50 3.60 -14.15
C TYR A 85 4.15 4.93 -14.86
N SER A 86 4.83 5.25 -15.97
CA SER A 86 4.63 6.51 -16.69
C SER A 86 3.23 6.62 -17.28
N ASN A 87 2.71 5.54 -17.87
CA ASN A 87 1.37 5.50 -18.45
C ASN A 87 0.28 5.90 -17.44
N THR A 88 0.47 5.56 -16.16
CA THR A 88 -0.48 5.93 -15.09
C THR A 88 -0.58 7.46 -14.88
N TYR A 89 0.50 8.20 -15.11
CA TYR A 89 0.51 9.67 -15.05
C TYR A 89 0.04 10.28 -16.37
N GLU A 90 0.47 9.72 -17.50
CA GLU A 90 0.13 10.21 -18.83
C GLU A 90 -1.38 10.19 -19.09
N ILE A 91 -2.07 9.11 -18.69
CA ILE A 91 -3.54 9.01 -18.77
C ILE A 91 -4.24 10.14 -17.98
N ARG A 92 -3.58 10.69 -16.95
CA ARG A 92 -4.08 11.80 -16.12
C ARG A 92 -3.59 13.17 -16.61
N GLY A 93 -2.89 13.23 -17.74
CA GLY A 93 -2.30 14.46 -18.26
C GLY A 93 -1.16 15.00 -17.40
N GLN A 94 -0.48 14.13 -16.64
CA GLN A 94 0.62 14.49 -15.75
C GLN A 94 1.92 13.86 -16.23
N ALA A 95 3.05 14.51 -15.92
CA ALA A 95 4.36 13.91 -16.11
C ALA A 95 4.69 12.99 -14.91
N PRO A 96 5.32 11.83 -15.14
CA PRO A 96 5.88 11.02 -14.07
C PRO A 96 6.96 11.81 -13.32
N TYR A 97 7.03 11.65 -12.00
CA TYR A 97 8.02 12.35 -11.17
C TYR A 97 9.27 11.53 -10.86
N LEU A 98 9.22 10.20 -10.98
CA LEU A 98 10.39 9.33 -10.96
C LEU A 98 10.91 9.13 -12.38
N THR A 99 12.22 9.10 -12.53
CA THR A 99 12.87 8.80 -13.80
C THR A 99 13.04 7.29 -13.98
N ARG A 100 13.34 6.86 -15.20
CA ARG A 100 13.73 5.47 -15.48
C ARG A 100 15.00 5.06 -14.71
N GLU A 101 15.95 5.98 -14.60
CA GLU A 101 17.23 5.77 -13.90
C GLU A 101 17.04 5.49 -12.40
N PHE A 102 16.02 6.10 -11.77
CA PHE A 102 15.68 5.84 -10.36
C PHE A 102 15.51 4.35 -10.06
N PHE A 103 14.81 3.61 -10.93
CA PHE A 103 14.54 2.19 -10.71
C PHE A 103 15.81 1.33 -10.79
N SER A 104 16.70 1.59 -11.76
CA SER A 104 17.99 0.89 -11.83
C SER A 104 18.88 1.21 -10.63
N LEU A 105 18.97 2.48 -10.23
CA LEU A 105 19.76 2.87 -9.05
C LEU A 105 19.22 2.23 -7.77
N LEU A 106 17.90 2.16 -7.61
CA LEU A 106 17.31 1.51 -6.45
C LEU A 106 17.63 0.00 -6.44
N ALA A 107 17.55 -0.66 -7.59
CA ALA A 107 17.90 -2.08 -7.73
C ALA A 107 19.40 -2.35 -7.52
N GLU A 108 20.28 -1.44 -7.93
CA GLU A 108 21.73 -1.54 -7.65
C GLU A 108 22.03 -1.43 -6.15
N ARG A 109 21.32 -0.54 -5.45
CA ARG A 109 21.66 -0.16 -4.08
C ARG A 109 20.95 -0.98 -3.00
N MET A 110 19.73 -1.44 -3.28
CA MET A 110 18.87 -2.15 -2.32
C MET A 110 18.04 -3.26 -3.01
N PRO A 111 18.66 -4.18 -3.78
CA PRO A 111 17.94 -5.21 -4.52
C PRO A 111 17.08 -6.11 -3.63
N GLU A 112 17.54 -6.38 -2.41
CA GLU A 112 16.87 -7.22 -1.41
C GLU A 112 15.56 -6.62 -0.91
N SER A 113 15.44 -5.29 -0.94
CA SER A 113 14.26 -4.56 -0.47
C SER A 113 13.16 -4.49 -1.53
N ILE A 114 13.41 -4.90 -2.78
CA ILE A 114 12.48 -4.73 -3.90
C ILE A 114 11.71 -6.02 -4.16
N ARG A 115 10.39 -5.90 -4.34
CA ARG A 115 9.57 -6.94 -4.97
C ARG A 115 8.70 -6.37 -6.07
N VAL A 116 8.71 -7.04 -7.23
CA VAL A 116 7.87 -6.69 -8.37
C VAL A 116 7.04 -7.90 -8.73
N VAL A 117 5.74 -7.73 -8.86
CA VAL A 117 4.87 -8.72 -9.49
C VAL A 117 4.53 -8.24 -10.90
N ILE A 118 4.81 -9.08 -11.89
CA ILE A 118 4.48 -8.86 -13.28
C ILE A 118 3.22 -9.67 -13.61
N ALA A 119 2.23 -9.00 -14.18
CA ALA A 119 1.06 -9.66 -14.74
C ALA A 119 1.35 -10.01 -16.21
N LEU A 120 1.18 -11.29 -16.55
CA LEU A 120 1.45 -11.85 -17.86
C LEU A 120 0.14 -12.33 -18.50
N GLN A 121 -0.06 -12.04 -19.78
CA GLN A 121 -1.09 -12.70 -20.58
C GLN A 121 -0.40 -13.57 -21.63
N GLY A 122 -0.32 -14.87 -21.36
CA GLY A 122 0.63 -15.75 -22.04
C GLY A 122 2.07 -15.36 -21.69
N SER A 123 2.95 -15.19 -22.68
CA SER A 123 4.33 -14.72 -22.46
C SER A 123 4.48 -13.20 -22.44
N ARG A 124 3.39 -12.45 -22.61
CA ARG A 124 3.44 -11.00 -22.76
C ARG A 124 3.17 -10.31 -21.42
N PRO A 125 4.09 -9.46 -20.92
CA PRO A 125 3.84 -8.65 -19.74
C PRO A 125 2.85 -7.53 -20.07
N VAL A 126 1.83 -7.36 -19.21
CA VAL A 126 0.72 -6.42 -19.45
C VAL A 126 0.52 -5.42 -18.32
N ALA A 127 0.95 -5.75 -17.10
CA ALA A 127 0.93 -4.84 -15.96
C ALA A 127 1.98 -5.22 -14.91
N MET A 128 2.19 -4.34 -13.93
CA MET A 128 3.08 -4.59 -12.80
C MET A 128 2.59 -3.90 -11.53
N ALA A 129 2.91 -4.49 -10.37
CA ALA A 129 2.96 -3.77 -9.11
C ALA A 129 4.37 -3.83 -8.53
N PHE A 130 4.90 -2.66 -8.17
CA PHE A 130 6.19 -2.46 -7.52
C PHE A 130 5.99 -2.21 -6.03
N SER A 131 6.72 -2.96 -5.22
CA SER A 131 6.65 -2.91 -3.76
C SER A 131 8.04 -2.91 -3.13
N LEU A 132 8.09 -2.42 -1.90
CA LEU A 132 9.28 -2.51 -1.04
C LEU A 132 8.99 -3.43 0.16
N ILE A 133 10.03 -4.05 0.70
CA ILE A 133 10.00 -4.83 1.93
C ILE A 133 10.87 -4.11 2.96
N GLY A 134 10.35 -3.96 4.16
CA GLY A 134 11.14 -3.68 5.37
C GLY A 134 11.14 -4.89 6.29
N ASP A 135 11.57 -4.70 7.54
CA ASP A 135 11.79 -5.82 8.49
C ASP A 135 10.59 -6.78 8.60
N ASP A 136 9.39 -6.26 8.88
CA ASP A 136 8.16 -7.05 9.08
C ASP A 136 7.02 -6.63 8.15
N SER A 137 7.30 -5.70 7.22
CA SER A 137 6.27 -4.92 6.53
C SER A 137 6.45 -4.96 5.02
N PHE A 138 5.36 -5.22 4.32
CA PHE A 138 5.23 -5.11 2.87
C PHE A 138 4.65 -3.74 2.50
N TYR A 139 5.21 -3.11 1.47
CA TYR A 139 4.89 -1.74 1.09
C TYR A 139 4.59 -1.62 -0.39
N GLY A 140 3.31 -1.56 -0.75
CA GLY A 140 2.90 -1.26 -2.12
C GLY A 140 3.22 0.20 -2.47
N ARG A 141 3.83 0.45 -3.64
CA ARG A 141 4.25 1.80 -4.04
C ARG A 141 3.72 2.22 -5.38
N TYR A 142 3.97 1.43 -6.42
CA TYR A 142 3.60 1.80 -7.78
C TYR A 142 2.85 0.67 -8.47
N TRP A 143 1.88 1.07 -9.27
CA TRP A 143 1.09 0.22 -10.14
C TRP A 143 1.14 0.81 -11.53
N GLY A 144 1.05 -0.04 -12.55
CA GLY A 144 0.70 0.40 -13.88
C GLY A 144 0.35 -0.76 -14.79
N CYS A 145 -0.42 -0.46 -15.83
CA CYS A 145 -0.80 -1.39 -16.88
C CYS A 145 -0.69 -0.70 -18.24
N LEU A 146 -0.37 -1.47 -19.29
CA LEU A 146 -0.28 -0.96 -20.66
C LEU A 146 -1.59 -1.11 -21.44
N ALA A 147 -2.57 -1.80 -20.86
CA ALA A 147 -3.92 -1.93 -21.40
C ALA A 147 -4.94 -1.96 -20.26
N GLU A 148 -6.21 -1.76 -20.59
CA GLU A 148 -7.31 -1.83 -19.64
C GLU A 148 -7.70 -3.29 -19.37
N PHE A 149 -7.75 -3.66 -18.09
CA PHE A 149 -8.19 -4.97 -17.63
C PHE A 149 -9.12 -4.80 -16.45
N ASP A 150 -10.29 -5.45 -16.49
CA ASP A 150 -11.21 -5.42 -15.35
C ASP A 150 -10.59 -6.16 -14.17
N ARG A 151 -10.71 -5.55 -12.98
CA ARG A 151 -10.21 -6.06 -11.68
C ARG A 151 -8.72 -6.30 -11.53
N LEU A 152 -7.91 -6.17 -12.60
CA LEU A 152 -6.48 -6.48 -12.53
C LEU A 152 -5.72 -5.62 -11.51
N HIS A 153 -6.07 -4.34 -11.38
CA HIS A 153 -5.52 -3.47 -10.32
C HIS A 153 -5.73 -4.07 -8.92
N PHE A 154 -6.91 -4.62 -8.64
CA PHE A 154 -7.20 -5.16 -7.32
C PHE A 154 -6.45 -6.46 -7.05
N GLU A 155 -6.40 -7.36 -8.02
CA GLU A 155 -5.63 -8.60 -7.92
C GLU A 155 -4.16 -8.29 -7.66
N THR A 156 -3.56 -7.43 -8.49
CA THR A 156 -2.10 -7.24 -8.46
C THR A 156 -1.64 -6.33 -7.31
N CYS A 157 -2.40 -5.26 -7.00
CA CYS A 157 -2.00 -4.31 -5.95
C CYS A 157 -2.40 -4.75 -4.54
N PHE A 158 -3.36 -5.67 -4.39
CA PHE A 158 -3.86 -6.09 -3.08
C PHE A 158 -3.71 -7.59 -2.87
N TYR A 159 -4.33 -8.42 -3.70
CA TYR A 159 -4.43 -9.85 -3.40
C TYR A 159 -3.09 -10.56 -3.56
N GLN A 160 -2.33 -10.24 -4.61
CA GLN A 160 -0.95 -10.72 -4.78
C GLN A 160 -0.05 -10.25 -3.63
N GLY A 161 -0.18 -8.99 -3.18
CA GLY A 161 0.57 -8.48 -2.03
C GLY A 161 0.23 -9.18 -0.72
N MET A 162 -1.05 -9.54 -0.50
CA MET A 162 -1.48 -10.35 0.65
C MET A 162 -0.94 -11.77 0.56
N ASP A 163 -1.03 -12.43 -0.59
CA ASP A 163 -0.43 -13.75 -0.83
C ASP A 163 1.06 -13.73 -0.49
N TYR A 164 1.78 -12.74 -1.01
CA TYR A 164 3.20 -12.55 -0.76
C TYR A 164 3.50 -12.37 0.73
N ALA A 165 2.77 -11.47 1.40
CA ALA A 165 2.94 -11.19 2.82
C ALA A 165 2.66 -12.43 3.69
N ILE A 166 1.64 -13.22 3.37
CA ILE A 166 1.33 -14.47 4.06
C ILE A 166 2.46 -15.48 3.88
N ALA A 167 2.87 -15.73 2.63
CA ALA A 167 3.89 -16.71 2.30
C ALA A 167 5.27 -16.40 2.94
N HIS A 168 5.58 -15.12 3.15
CA HIS A 168 6.86 -14.67 3.72
C HIS A 168 6.76 -14.27 5.20
N GLY A 169 5.61 -14.48 5.84
CA GLY A 169 5.42 -14.17 7.27
C GLY A 169 5.50 -12.68 7.61
N LEU A 170 5.29 -11.79 6.63
CA LEU A 170 5.23 -10.35 6.86
C LEU A 170 3.95 -10.01 7.63
N GLN A 171 4.09 -9.22 8.68
CA GLN A 171 3.04 -8.93 9.66
C GLN A 171 2.06 -7.88 9.17
N ARG A 172 2.54 -6.97 8.31
CA ARG A 172 1.78 -5.81 7.86
C ARG A 172 1.96 -5.57 6.37
N PHE A 173 0.89 -5.15 5.72
CA PHE A 173 0.91 -4.63 4.36
C PHE A 173 0.32 -3.22 4.31
N ASP A 174 1.16 -2.24 4.00
CA ASP A 174 0.75 -0.89 3.63
C ASP A 174 0.68 -0.76 2.10
N ALA A 175 -0.53 -0.71 1.56
CA ALA A 175 -0.76 -0.55 0.13
C ALA A 175 -0.77 0.91 -0.35
N GLY A 176 -0.19 1.84 0.42
CA GLY A 176 -0.05 3.26 0.08
C GLY A 176 -1.21 4.15 0.56
N ALA A 177 -1.21 5.41 0.14
CA ALA A 177 -2.11 6.44 0.70
C ALA A 177 -3.54 6.49 0.13
N GLN A 178 -3.89 5.67 -0.87
CA GLN A 178 -5.21 5.78 -1.52
C GLN A 178 -6.35 5.15 -0.70
N GLY A 179 -7.40 5.94 -0.43
CA GLY A 179 -8.83 5.62 -0.46
C GLY A 179 -9.45 4.49 0.41
N GLU A 180 -10.71 4.71 0.78
CA GLU A 180 -11.58 3.79 1.54
C GLU A 180 -11.93 2.49 0.82
N HIS A 181 -11.70 2.38 -0.48
CA HIS A 181 -11.90 1.15 -1.24
C HIS A 181 -11.04 -0.02 -0.73
N LYS A 182 -10.04 0.25 0.11
CA LYS A 182 -9.22 -0.74 0.82
C LYS A 182 -9.93 -1.36 2.02
N LEU A 183 -10.85 -0.63 2.67
CA LEU A 183 -11.62 -1.11 3.82
C LEU A 183 -12.33 -2.42 3.47
N ILE A 184 -13.09 -2.42 2.38
CA ILE A 184 -13.84 -3.61 1.93
C ILE A 184 -12.96 -4.80 1.53
N ARG A 185 -11.63 -4.62 1.47
CA ARG A 185 -10.62 -5.64 1.19
C ARG A 185 -9.86 -6.07 2.44
N GLY A 186 -10.24 -5.58 3.61
CA GLY A 186 -9.64 -5.97 4.89
C GLY A 186 -8.45 -5.11 5.31
N PHE A 187 -8.20 -3.96 4.67
CA PHE A 187 -7.24 -3.00 5.24
C PHE A 187 -7.93 -2.18 6.33
N GLU A 188 -7.33 -2.14 7.50
CA GLU A 188 -7.86 -1.51 8.70
C GLU A 188 -7.35 -0.07 8.84
N PRO A 189 -8.18 0.86 9.33
CA PRO A 189 -7.74 2.24 9.57
C PRO A 189 -6.69 2.26 10.69
N GLN A 190 -5.49 2.73 10.33
CA GLN A 190 -4.35 2.89 11.21
C GLN A 190 -4.06 4.37 11.42
N ILE A 191 -4.05 4.79 12.69
CA ILE A 191 -3.57 6.13 13.04
C ILE A 191 -2.07 6.17 12.86
N THR A 192 -1.60 7.15 12.11
CA THR A 192 -0.20 7.45 11.88
C THR A 192 0.14 8.77 12.54
N ARG A 193 1.41 8.91 12.94
CA ARG A 193 1.91 10.12 13.60
C ARG A 193 3.03 10.74 12.80
N SER A 194 3.06 12.05 12.84
CA SER A 194 4.13 12.87 12.31
C SER A 194 4.36 14.04 13.25
N TRP A 195 5.60 14.52 13.26
CA TRP A 195 6.05 15.58 14.13
C TRP A 195 6.71 16.68 13.31
N HIS A 196 6.29 17.91 13.52
CA HIS A 196 6.70 19.05 12.70
C HIS A 196 7.30 20.13 13.59
N TYR A 197 8.48 20.62 13.23
CA TYR A 197 9.12 21.75 13.91
C TYR A 197 9.02 22.98 13.02
N LEU A 198 8.30 23.99 13.49
CA LEU A 198 8.02 25.20 12.73
C LEU A 198 8.77 26.38 13.35
N MET A 199 9.67 26.97 12.57
CA MET A 199 10.54 28.07 13.03
C MET A 199 9.77 29.39 13.18
N HIS A 200 8.79 29.65 12.32
CA HIS A 200 8.06 30.92 12.30
C HIS A 200 6.93 30.91 13.35
N PRO A 201 6.95 31.79 14.37
CA PRO A 201 5.98 31.74 15.47
C PRO A 201 4.53 31.80 15.01
N GLY A 202 4.19 32.76 14.13
CA GLY A 202 2.80 32.88 13.65
C GLY A 202 2.33 31.69 12.80
N LEU A 203 3.24 30.96 12.14
CA LEU A 203 2.86 29.74 11.41
C LEU A 203 2.68 28.59 12.40
N LYS A 204 3.56 28.50 13.39
CA LYS A 204 3.49 27.51 14.46
C LYS A 204 2.17 27.63 15.23
N ASP A 205 1.76 28.84 15.59
CA ASP A 205 0.53 29.08 16.34
C ASP A 205 -0.70 28.68 15.51
N ALA A 206 -0.76 29.11 14.24
CA ALA A 206 -1.86 28.75 13.33
C ALA A 206 -1.96 27.24 13.08
N VAL A 207 -0.82 26.56 12.88
CA VAL A 207 -0.80 25.10 12.70
C VAL A 207 -1.17 24.39 14.00
N SER A 208 -0.68 24.85 15.15
CA SER A 208 -1.01 24.25 16.45
C SER A 208 -2.53 24.27 16.71
N GLU A 209 -3.19 25.41 16.45
CA GLU A 209 -4.64 25.52 16.60
C GLU A 209 -5.40 24.59 15.64
N PHE A 210 -4.97 24.53 14.38
CA PHE A 210 -5.56 23.64 13.39
C PHE A 210 -5.42 22.16 13.80
N LEU A 211 -4.26 21.76 14.32
CA LEU A 211 -3.99 20.36 14.69
C LEU A 211 -4.89 19.87 15.81
N GLU A 212 -5.29 20.73 16.75
CA GLU A 212 -6.25 20.37 17.79
C GLU A 212 -7.62 19.98 17.19
N GLN A 213 -8.07 20.73 16.18
CA GLN A 213 -9.34 20.47 15.50
C GLN A 213 -9.23 19.25 14.57
N GLU A 214 -8.15 19.17 13.79
CA GLU A 214 -7.90 18.06 12.86
C GLU A 214 -7.85 16.71 13.60
N ARG A 215 -7.24 16.68 14.80
CA ARG A 215 -7.10 15.46 15.59
C ARG A 215 -8.44 14.80 15.90
N VAL A 216 -9.44 15.59 16.30
CA VAL A 216 -10.78 15.08 16.58
C VAL A 216 -11.40 14.48 15.33
N GLY A 217 -11.29 15.18 14.19
CA GLY A 217 -11.82 14.71 12.91
C GLY A 217 -11.15 13.42 12.43
N VAL A 218 -9.82 13.32 12.50
CA VAL A 218 -9.06 12.14 12.06
C VAL A 218 -9.40 10.91 12.92
N LEU A 219 -9.54 11.09 14.24
CA LEU A 219 -9.90 9.99 15.13
C LEU A 219 -11.34 9.52 14.91
N ALA A 220 -12.29 10.44 14.76
CA ALA A 220 -13.69 10.12 14.44
C ALA A 220 -13.80 9.41 13.09
N TYR A 221 -13.11 9.90 12.07
CA TYR A 221 -13.04 9.27 10.76
C TYR A 221 -12.49 7.85 10.82
N ALA A 222 -11.39 7.63 11.54
CA ALA A 222 -10.81 6.30 11.68
C ALA A 222 -11.78 5.33 12.37
N ASP A 223 -12.56 5.81 13.34
CA ASP A 223 -13.57 4.98 14.01
C ASP A 223 -14.75 4.63 13.10
N GLU A 224 -15.29 5.61 12.38
CA GLU A 224 -16.32 5.40 11.37
C GLU A 224 -15.86 4.39 10.30
N ALA A 225 -14.63 4.53 9.82
CA ALA A 225 -14.05 3.64 8.82
C ALA A 225 -13.97 2.18 9.28
N ARG A 226 -13.81 1.90 10.59
CA ARG A 226 -13.81 0.52 11.12
C ARG A 226 -15.16 -0.17 10.92
N SER A 227 -16.25 0.58 10.92
CA SER A 227 -17.60 0.03 10.71
C SER A 227 -17.80 -0.57 9.31
N ALA A 228 -16.99 -0.16 8.33
CA ALA A 228 -17.03 -0.65 6.96
C ALA A 228 -16.18 -1.91 6.72
N LEU A 229 -15.48 -2.41 7.74
CA LEU A 229 -14.59 -3.55 7.60
C LEU A 229 -15.35 -4.85 7.28
N PRO A 230 -14.79 -5.72 6.41
CA PRO A 230 -15.48 -6.90 5.89
C PRO A 230 -15.38 -8.10 6.82
N TYR A 231 -14.69 -7.99 7.96
CA TYR A 231 -14.50 -9.06 8.93
C TYR A 231 -15.83 -9.50 9.52
N ARG A 232 -15.92 -10.80 9.86
CA ARG A 232 -17.05 -11.29 10.64
C ARG A 232 -17.05 -10.60 12.00
N GLN A 233 -18.22 -10.17 12.45
CA GLN A 233 -18.38 -9.83 13.86
C GLN A 233 -18.28 -11.15 14.64
N THR A 234 -17.31 -11.23 15.54
CA THR A 234 -17.32 -12.24 16.59
C THR A 234 -18.44 -11.87 17.54
N ASP A 235 -19.46 -12.73 17.61
CA ASP A 235 -20.44 -12.73 18.71
C ASP A 235 -19.74 -13.01 20.05
#